data_AF-W6KE51-F1
#
_entry.id   AF-W6KE51-F1
#
_cell.length_a   1.000
_cell.length_b   1.000
_cell.length_c   1.000
_cell.angle_alpha   90.00
_cell.angle_beta   90.00
_cell.angle_gamma   90.00
#
_symmetry.space_group_name_H-M   'P 1'
#
loop_
_entity.id
_entity.type
_entity.pdbx_description
1 polymer ?
#
loop_
_entity_poly.entity_id
_entity_poly.type
_entity_poly.pdbx_seq_one_letter_code
_entity_poly.pdbx_strand_id
1 'polypeptide(L)'
;MRFLHIIIFLMILIAVVLSNIPEDVSSIDPMHAPVLNSYNWHALKERYGDTRNLTHSEVRRLYHSIIYEITEYFNNYTGYHTKLDQTAAACSAVRSSAKIYARSRDKVSVASILLQVRDSFVYGISYFPSSLRKDFQNFFLTGNYSFRKTVLTFYETASCLLPYFSNQACPSYRFMKEVLNKGDDKILSGCTKTNEFFDTYFGSLNR
;
A
#
# COMPACT_ATOMS: atom_id res chain seq x y z
N MET A 1 -3.94 -8.65 38.57
CA MET A 1 -2.52 -8.26 38.41
C MET A 1 -1.75 -9.11 37.39
N ARG A 2 -1.81 -10.45 37.44
CA ARG A 2 -1.09 -11.33 36.47
C ARG A 2 -1.42 -11.05 34.99
N PHE A 3 -2.68 -10.77 34.67
CA PHE A 3 -3.10 -10.43 33.30
C PHE A 3 -2.49 -9.13 32.78
N LEU A 4 -2.42 -8.09 33.64
CA LEU A 4 -1.78 -6.82 33.30
C LEU A 4 -0.28 -7.01 33.01
N HIS A 5 0.40 -7.85 33.79
CA HIS A 5 1.83 -8.14 33.58
C HIS A 5 2.08 -8.88 32.25
N ILE A 6 1.18 -9.78 31.86
CA ILE A 6 1.25 -10.46 30.56
C ILE A 6 1.10 -9.46 29.41
N ILE A 7 0.14 -8.53 29.50
CA ILE A 7 -0.05 -7.49 28.48
C ILE A 7 1.18 -6.58 28.40
N ILE A 8 1.71 -6.12 29.55
CA ILE A 8 2.90 -5.26 29.59
C ILE A 8 4.11 -5.99 28.99
N PHE A 9 4.32 -7.26 29.35
CA PHE A 9 5.39 -8.07 28.80
C PHE A 9 5.25 -8.24 27.28
N LEU A 10 4.05 -8.53 26.79
CA LEU A 10 3.76 -8.63 25.35
C LEU A 10 4.07 -7.31 24.63
N MET A 11 3.66 -6.17 25.20
CA MET A 11 3.90 -4.84 24.63
C MET A 11 5.39 -4.50 24.58
N ILE A 12 6.16 -4.83 25.62
CA ILE A 12 7.62 -4.65 25.65
C ILE A 12 8.27 -5.54 24.58
N LEU A 13 7.83 -6.78 24.45
CA LEU A 13 8.38 -7.73 23.49
C LEU A 13 8.10 -7.25 22.04
N ILE A 14 6.90 -6.75 21.77
CA ILE A 14 6.55 -6.11 20.50
C ILE A 14 7.41 -4.85 20.28
N ALA A 15 7.60 -4.00 21.28
CA ALA A 15 8.41 -2.78 21.15
C ALA A 15 9.89 -3.07 20.85
N VAL A 16 10.48 -4.08 21.49
CA VAL A 16 11.86 -4.54 21.21
C VAL A 16 11.98 -5.15 19.82
N VAL A 17 10.96 -5.89 19.38
CA VAL A 17 10.90 -6.44 18.02
C VAL A 17 10.77 -5.30 16.98
N LEU A 18 9.98 -4.26 17.28
CA LEU A 18 9.82 -3.09 16.42
C LEU A 18 11.09 -2.23 16.35
N SER A 19 11.83 -2.07 17.46
CA SER A 19 13.04 -1.25 17.51
C SER A 19 14.24 -1.83 16.75
N ASN A 20 14.19 -3.12 16.41
CA ASN A 20 15.22 -3.79 15.61
C ASN A 20 14.92 -3.80 14.10
N ILE A 21 13.83 -3.15 13.68
CA ILE A 21 13.54 -2.98 12.26
C ILE A 21 14.35 -1.77 11.81
N PRO A 22 15.31 -1.93 10.88
CA PRO A 22 15.94 -0.78 10.28
C PRO A 22 14.85 0.07 9.63
N GLU A 23 14.65 1.27 10.16
CA GLU A 23 14.02 2.37 9.44
C GLU A 23 14.94 2.75 8.28
N ASP A 24 14.96 1.94 7.24
CA ASP A 24 15.29 2.50 5.96
C ASP A 24 14.07 3.33 5.59
N VAL A 25 14.05 4.62 5.88
CA VAL A 25 13.21 5.50 5.09
C VAL A 25 13.82 5.40 3.71
N SER A 26 13.20 4.65 2.79
CA SER A 26 13.59 4.72 1.38
C SER A 26 13.44 6.18 1.02
N SER A 27 14.55 6.92 1.03
CA SER A 27 14.58 8.32 0.68
C SER A 27 14.06 8.37 -0.74
N ILE A 28 12.81 8.79 -0.85
CA ILE A 28 12.17 8.94 -2.14
C ILE A 28 13.02 9.96 -2.88
N ASP A 29 13.48 9.57 -4.07
CA ASP A 29 14.32 10.42 -4.90
C ASP A 29 13.60 11.74 -5.16
N PRO A 30 14.27 12.91 -5.03
CA PRO A 30 13.69 14.19 -5.45
C PRO A 30 13.11 14.15 -6.86
N MET A 31 13.59 13.27 -7.73
CA MET A 31 13.06 13.03 -9.08
C MET A 31 11.60 12.52 -9.11
N HIS A 32 11.16 11.77 -8.10
CA HIS A 32 9.76 11.32 -7.96
C HIS A 32 8.90 12.26 -7.08
N ALA A 33 9.49 13.30 -6.48
CA ALA A 33 8.74 14.27 -5.69
C ALA A 33 7.61 14.97 -6.50
N PRO A 34 7.79 15.35 -7.78
CA PRO A 34 6.73 15.97 -8.57
C PRO A 34 5.49 15.09 -8.72
N VAL A 35 5.67 13.79 -9.04
CA VAL A 35 4.54 12.86 -9.19
C VAL A 35 3.86 12.58 -7.85
N LEU A 36 4.62 12.45 -6.77
CA LEU A 36 4.03 12.28 -5.45
C LEU A 36 3.25 13.51 -5.00
N ASN A 37 3.73 14.71 -5.35
CA ASN A 37 3.02 15.95 -5.08
C ASN A 37 1.75 16.08 -5.92
N SER A 38 1.76 15.66 -7.20
CA SER A 38 0.59 15.75 -8.07
C SER A 38 -0.53 14.78 -7.68
N TYR A 39 -0.21 13.71 -6.95
CA TYR A 39 -1.17 12.71 -6.47
C TYR A 39 -1.28 12.65 -4.94
N ASN A 40 -0.81 13.69 -4.24
CA ASN A 40 -1.06 13.81 -2.82
C ASN A 40 -2.55 14.16 -2.56
N TRP A 41 -2.97 14.00 -1.31
CA TRP A 41 -4.37 14.21 -0.91
C TRP A 41 -4.92 15.58 -1.29
N HIS A 42 -4.11 16.63 -1.15
CA HIS A 42 -4.50 18.01 -1.47
C HIS A 42 -4.70 18.19 -2.98
N ALA A 43 -3.73 17.77 -3.80
CA ALA A 43 -3.80 17.86 -5.24
C ALA A 43 -4.99 17.07 -5.83
N LEU A 44 -5.27 15.89 -5.27
CA LEU A 44 -6.44 15.11 -5.67
C LEU A 44 -7.77 15.81 -5.31
N LYS A 45 -7.86 16.43 -4.14
CA LYS A 45 -9.03 17.24 -3.75
C LYS A 45 -9.22 18.45 -4.63
N GLU A 46 -8.15 19.14 -4.99
CA GLU A 46 -8.19 20.30 -5.87
C GLU A 46 -8.68 19.91 -7.26
N ARG A 47 -8.23 18.74 -7.78
CA ARG A 47 -8.59 18.27 -9.12
C ARG A 47 -9.99 17.67 -9.23
N TYR A 48 -10.42 16.86 -8.26
CA TYR A 48 -11.68 16.10 -8.35
C TYR A 48 -12.69 16.42 -7.25
N GLY A 49 -12.39 17.39 -6.38
CA GLY A 49 -13.29 17.88 -5.33
C GLY A 49 -13.17 17.17 -3.97
N ASP A 50 -13.85 17.72 -2.97
CA ASP A 50 -13.87 17.18 -1.59
C ASP A 50 -15.27 16.79 -1.09
N THR A 51 -16.26 16.66 -1.97
CA THR A 51 -17.60 16.19 -1.57
C THR A 51 -17.68 14.67 -1.45
N ARG A 52 -18.51 14.16 -0.53
CA ARG A 52 -18.83 12.72 -0.39
C ARG A 52 -20.19 12.42 -1.02
N ASN A 53 -20.26 12.48 -2.34
CA ASN A 53 -21.51 12.39 -3.09
C ASN A 53 -21.51 11.29 -4.16
N LEU A 54 -20.42 10.54 -4.32
CA LEU A 54 -20.31 9.51 -5.35
C LEU A 54 -20.93 8.20 -4.90
N THR A 55 -21.63 7.54 -5.82
CA THR A 55 -22.04 6.14 -5.70
C THR A 55 -20.85 5.20 -5.85
N HIS A 56 -21.01 3.93 -5.48
CA HIS A 56 -19.92 2.95 -5.56
C HIS A 56 -19.37 2.77 -6.99
N SER A 57 -20.23 2.82 -8.01
CA SER A 57 -19.81 2.72 -9.42
C SER A 57 -19.02 3.97 -9.86
N GLU A 58 -19.43 5.16 -9.42
CA GLU A 58 -18.74 6.42 -9.69
C GLU A 58 -17.39 6.50 -8.99
N VAL A 59 -17.30 6.03 -7.73
CA VAL A 59 -16.01 5.89 -7.02
C VAL A 59 -15.05 5.00 -7.80
N ARG A 60 -15.55 3.89 -8.36
CA ARG A 60 -14.74 3.00 -9.18
C ARG A 60 -14.31 3.69 -10.48
N ARG A 61 -15.19 4.43 -11.15
CA ARG A 61 -14.82 5.22 -12.35
C ARG A 61 -13.76 6.28 -12.04
N LEU A 62 -13.93 7.03 -10.94
CA LEU A 62 -12.95 8.01 -10.48
C LEU A 62 -11.58 7.37 -10.24
N TYR A 63 -11.56 6.25 -9.51
CA TYR A 63 -10.31 5.51 -9.27
C TYR A 63 -9.64 5.08 -10.59
N HIS A 64 -10.40 4.51 -11.53
CA HIS A 64 -9.86 4.10 -12.83
C HIS A 64 -9.31 5.28 -13.63
N SER A 65 -10.00 6.43 -13.63
CA SER A 65 -9.51 7.65 -14.28
C SER A 65 -8.16 8.09 -13.72
N ILE A 66 -8.00 8.09 -12.39
CA ILE A 66 -6.74 8.47 -11.75
C ILE A 66 -5.63 7.45 -12.09
N ILE A 67 -5.94 6.14 -12.09
CA ILE A 67 -4.95 5.11 -12.45
C ILE A 67 -4.54 5.22 -13.92
N TYR A 68 -5.45 5.60 -14.81
CA TYR A 68 -5.13 5.84 -16.21
C TYR A 68 -4.10 6.98 -16.36
N GLU A 69 -4.32 8.11 -15.68
CA GLU A 69 -3.36 9.23 -15.67
C GLU A 69 -1.99 8.82 -15.09
N ILE A 70 -1.99 8.05 -13.99
CA ILE A 70 -0.76 7.50 -13.39
C ILE A 70 -0.03 6.60 -14.41
N THR A 71 -0.78 5.80 -15.17
CA THR A 71 -0.23 4.89 -16.19
C THR A 71 0.41 5.66 -17.33
N GLU A 72 -0.25 6.69 -17.84
CA GLU A 72 0.33 7.57 -18.86
C GLU A 72 1.59 8.25 -18.36
N TYR A 73 1.60 8.75 -17.11
CA TYR A 73 2.78 9.33 -16.49
C TYR A 73 3.94 8.34 -16.48
N PHE A 74 3.78 7.16 -15.88
CA PHE A 74 4.87 6.20 -15.76
C PHE A 74 5.30 5.58 -17.09
N ASN A 75 4.39 5.43 -18.07
CA ASN A 75 4.74 4.98 -19.42
C ASN A 75 5.61 6.02 -20.16
N ASN A 76 5.22 7.30 -20.12
CA ASN A 76 5.97 8.38 -20.76
C ASN A 76 7.29 8.68 -20.03
N TYR A 77 7.36 8.36 -18.74
CA TYR A 77 8.54 8.58 -17.90
C TYR A 77 9.62 7.50 -18.05
N THR A 78 9.37 6.40 -18.77
CA THR A 78 10.33 5.28 -18.96
C THR A 78 11.63 5.65 -19.69
N GLY A 79 11.81 6.91 -20.11
CA GLY A 79 12.98 7.41 -20.84
C GLY A 79 14.17 7.93 -20.01
N TYR A 80 14.13 7.95 -18.67
CA TYR A 80 15.22 8.52 -17.85
C TYR A 80 15.75 7.57 -16.76
N HIS A 81 17.04 7.75 -16.41
CA HIS A 81 17.91 6.93 -15.54
C HIS A 81 17.46 6.72 -14.07
N THR A 82 16.18 6.55 -13.79
CA THR A 82 15.70 6.16 -12.46
C THR A 82 15.85 4.68 -12.21
N LYS A 83 16.27 4.33 -10.99
CA LYS A 83 16.31 2.93 -10.57
C LYS A 83 14.89 2.36 -10.52
N LEU A 84 14.75 1.11 -10.95
CA LEU A 84 13.46 0.42 -11.08
C LEU A 84 12.74 0.29 -9.72
N ASP A 85 13.49 0.08 -8.65
CA ASP A 85 13.01 -0.02 -7.27
C ASP A 85 12.33 1.28 -6.80
N GLN A 86 12.96 2.43 -7.02
CA GLN A 86 12.41 3.75 -6.66
C GLN A 86 11.15 4.06 -7.47
N THR A 87 11.16 3.75 -8.76
CA THR A 87 10.00 3.95 -9.65
C THR A 87 8.82 3.08 -9.22
N ALA A 88 9.07 1.80 -8.91
CA ALA A 88 8.06 0.89 -8.39
C ALA A 88 7.51 1.35 -7.03
N ALA A 89 8.37 1.87 -6.15
CA ALA A 89 7.97 2.42 -4.86
C ALA A 89 7.08 3.67 -5.00
N ALA A 90 7.49 4.63 -5.84
CA ALA A 90 6.72 5.84 -6.13
C ALA A 90 5.36 5.49 -6.74
N CYS A 91 5.32 4.56 -7.71
CA CYS A 91 4.08 4.09 -8.31
C CYS A 91 3.14 3.49 -7.26
N SER A 92 3.66 2.59 -6.42
CA SER A 92 2.88 1.98 -5.33
C SER A 92 2.27 3.02 -4.39
N ALA A 93 3.02 4.08 -4.08
CA ALA A 93 2.56 5.18 -3.24
C ALA A 93 1.42 5.97 -3.89
N VAL A 94 1.58 6.44 -5.13
CA VAL A 94 0.53 7.23 -5.81
C VAL A 94 -0.73 6.41 -6.05
N ARG A 95 -0.61 5.12 -6.36
CA ARG A 95 -1.76 4.21 -6.47
C ARG A 95 -2.51 4.08 -5.15
N SER A 96 -1.79 3.98 -4.04
CA SER A 96 -2.42 3.93 -2.71
C SER A 96 -3.15 5.23 -2.40
N SER A 97 -2.54 6.40 -2.66
CA SER A 97 -3.17 7.71 -2.49
C SER A 97 -4.44 7.84 -3.33
N ALA A 98 -4.38 7.47 -4.62
CA ALA A 98 -5.52 7.44 -5.53
C ALA A 98 -6.66 6.56 -4.99
N LYS A 99 -6.33 5.36 -4.48
CA LYS A 99 -7.30 4.41 -3.91
C LYS A 99 -7.99 4.98 -2.68
N ILE A 100 -7.24 5.54 -1.74
CA ILE A 100 -7.79 6.10 -0.49
C ILE A 100 -8.66 7.31 -0.82
N TYR A 101 -8.19 8.19 -1.71
CA TYR A 101 -8.93 9.36 -2.14
C TYR A 101 -10.25 9.00 -2.81
N ALA A 102 -10.24 8.10 -3.81
CA ALA A 102 -11.47 7.69 -4.49
C ALA A 102 -12.49 7.10 -3.50
N ARG A 103 -12.05 6.21 -2.61
CA ARG A 103 -12.92 5.62 -1.57
C ARG A 103 -13.48 6.64 -0.60
N SER A 104 -12.76 7.72 -0.33
CA SER A 104 -13.24 8.75 0.58
C SER A 104 -14.35 9.61 -0.02
N ARG A 105 -14.61 9.50 -1.33
CA ARG A 105 -15.71 10.20 -2.03
C ARG A 105 -17.04 9.42 -1.99
N ASP A 106 -16.99 8.15 -1.57
CA ASP A 106 -18.18 7.30 -1.48
C ASP A 106 -19.19 7.91 -0.50
N LYS A 107 -20.45 7.99 -0.93
CA LYS A 107 -21.58 8.46 -0.10
C LYS A 107 -21.78 7.57 1.13
N VAL A 108 -21.43 6.28 1.06
CA VAL A 108 -21.60 5.32 2.16
C VAL A 108 -20.27 5.13 2.91
N SER A 109 -20.14 5.78 4.07
CA SER A 109 -18.93 5.71 4.90
C SER A 109 -18.53 4.29 5.31
N VAL A 110 -19.51 3.42 5.59
CA VAL A 110 -19.27 2.03 6.02
C VAL A 110 -18.62 1.20 4.91
N ALA A 111 -18.93 1.47 3.64
CA ALA A 111 -18.33 0.75 2.52
C ALA A 111 -16.80 0.97 2.49
N SER A 112 -16.35 2.19 2.79
CA SER A 112 -14.92 2.51 2.87
C SER A 112 -14.20 1.72 3.99
N ILE A 113 -14.86 1.49 5.12
CA ILE A 113 -14.33 0.73 6.26
C ILE A 113 -14.23 -0.75 5.89
N LEU A 114 -15.29 -1.34 5.33
CA LEU A 114 -15.29 -2.74 4.89
C LEU A 114 -14.19 -3.01 3.85
N LEU A 115 -13.96 -2.06 2.94
CA LEU A 115 -12.88 -2.16 1.96
C LEU A 115 -11.48 -2.07 2.61
N GLN A 116 -11.31 -1.28 3.68
CA GLN A 116 -10.06 -1.24 4.45
C GLN A 116 -9.81 -2.54 5.21
N VAL A 117 -10.84 -3.09 5.87
CA VAL A 117 -10.77 -4.40 6.55
C VAL A 117 -10.41 -5.49 5.54
N ARG A 118 -11.05 -5.51 4.37
CA ARG A 118 -10.73 -6.46 3.31
C ARG A 118 -9.29 -6.31 2.84
N ASP A 119 -8.83 -5.09 2.58
CA ASP A 119 -7.45 -4.85 2.14
C ASP A 119 -6.43 -5.28 3.22
N SER A 120 -6.70 -5.01 4.50
CA SER A 120 -5.88 -5.46 5.63
C SER A 120 -5.85 -6.98 5.75
N PHE A 121 -6.98 -7.66 5.51
CA PHE A 121 -7.03 -9.11 5.47
C PHE A 121 -6.20 -9.67 4.30
N VAL A 122 -6.43 -9.16 3.10
CA VAL A 122 -5.79 -9.64 1.85
C VAL A 122 -4.30 -9.35 1.82
N TYR A 123 -3.85 -8.19 2.28
CA TYR A 123 -2.44 -7.77 2.21
C TYR A 123 -1.69 -7.87 3.54
N GLY A 124 -2.31 -8.43 4.57
CA GLY A 124 -1.70 -8.52 5.90
C GLY A 124 -2.01 -9.84 6.57
N ILE A 125 -3.23 -9.96 7.10
CA ILE A 125 -3.64 -11.09 7.95
C ILE A 125 -3.43 -12.45 7.26
N SER A 126 -3.80 -12.57 5.97
CA SER A 126 -3.65 -13.82 5.22
C SER A 126 -2.20 -14.28 5.08
N TYR A 127 -1.23 -13.35 5.13
CA TYR A 127 0.19 -13.65 4.99
C TYR A 127 0.88 -13.91 6.33
N PHE A 128 0.24 -13.57 7.45
CA PHE A 128 0.82 -13.70 8.80
C PHE A 128 1.31 -15.12 9.13
N PRO A 129 0.54 -16.21 8.88
CA PRO A 129 1.03 -17.57 9.15
C PRO A 129 2.26 -17.94 8.31
N SER A 130 2.27 -17.50 7.05
CA SER A 130 3.37 -17.79 6.11
C SER A 130 4.64 -17.01 6.46
N SER A 131 4.51 -15.75 6.89
CA SER A 131 5.63 -14.91 7.33
C SER A 131 6.24 -15.44 8.61
N LEU A 132 5.41 -15.81 9.60
CA LEU A 132 5.86 -16.45 10.83
C LEU A 132 6.64 -17.73 10.54
N ARG A 133 6.10 -18.62 9.69
CA ARG A 133 6.78 -19.87 9.33
C ARG A 133 8.15 -19.62 8.71
N LYS A 134 8.28 -18.65 7.80
CA LYS A 134 9.54 -18.31 7.14
C LYS A 134 10.56 -17.74 8.13
N ASP A 135 10.14 -16.87 9.04
CA ASP A 135 11.04 -16.32 10.05
C ASP A 135 11.49 -17.40 11.05
N PHE A 136 10.59 -18.30 11.47
CA PHE A 136 10.97 -19.46 12.30
C PHE A 136 11.93 -20.40 11.57
N GLN A 137 11.70 -20.69 10.28
CA GLN A 137 12.62 -21.50 9.49
C GLN A 137 14.02 -20.85 9.42
N ASN A 138 14.08 -19.54 9.17
CA ASN A 138 15.35 -18.81 9.16
C ASN A 138 16.03 -18.84 10.53
N PHE A 139 15.28 -18.70 11.61
CA PHE A 139 15.77 -18.82 12.98
C PHE A 139 16.42 -20.18 13.22
N PHE A 140 15.75 -21.29 12.89
CA PHE A 140 16.30 -22.64 13.07
C PHE A 140 17.49 -22.94 12.16
N LEU A 141 17.52 -22.40 10.93
CA LEU A 141 18.57 -22.69 9.96
C LEU A 141 19.84 -21.86 10.16
N THR A 142 19.70 -20.60 10.58
CA THR A 142 20.83 -19.65 10.62
C THR A 142 21.19 -19.19 12.02
N GLY A 143 20.36 -19.48 13.04
CA GLY A 143 20.52 -18.95 14.40
C GLY A 143 20.24 -17.44 14.50
N ASN A 144 19.90 -16.77 13.40
CA ASN A 144 19.60 -15.34 13.39
C ASN A 144 18.16 -15.07 13.85
N TYR A 145 18.00 -14.27 14.89
CA TYR A 145 16.72 -13.88 15.48
C TYR A 145 16.03 -12.75 14.70
N SER A 146 15.81 -12.92 13.39
CA SER A 146 15.15 -11.90 12.57
C SER A 146 13.69 -12.26 12.27
N PHE A 147 12.75 -11.57 12.91
CA PHE A 147 11.30 -11.66 12.62
C PHE A 147 10.83 -10.64 11.57
N ARG A 148 11.74 -10.23 10.68
CA ARG A 148 11.52 -9.10 9.76
C ARG A 148 10.25 -9.25 8.93
N LYS A 149 9.95 -10.44 8.37
CA LYS A 149 8.78 -10.63 7.51
C LYS A 149 7.48 -10.58 8.30
N THR A 150 7.48 -11.16 9.49
CA THR A 150 6.35 -11.13 10.42
C THR A 150 6.02 -9.71 10.80
N VAL A 151 7.02 -8.91 11.17
CA VAL A 151 6.74 -7.53 11.58
C VAL A 151 6.34 -6.65 10.41
N LEU A 152 6.96 -6.82 9.23
CA LEU A 152 6.50 -6.14 8.02
C LEU A 152 5.04 -6.48 7.71
N THR A 153 4.62 -7.73 7.90
CA THR A 153 3.23 -8.15 7.70
C THR A 153 2.30 -7.48 8.72
N PHE A 154 2.72 -7.35 9.98
CA PHE A 154 1.95 -6.66 11.00
C PHE A 154 1.82 -5.16 10.71
N TYR A 155 2.93 -4.52 10.33
CA TYR A 155 2.94 -3.11 9.95
C TYR A 155 2.04 -2.86 8.73
N GLU A 156 2.09 -3.73 7.73
CA GLU A 156 1.21 -3.67 6.55
C GLU A 156 -0.26 -3.83 6.94
N THR A 157 -0.57 -4.78 7.83
CA THR A 157 -1.93 -5.01 8.34
C THR A 157 -2.49 -3.74 8.98
N ALA A 158 -1.67 -3.08 9.83
CA ALA A 158 -2.04 -1.84 10.50
C ALA A 158 -2.18 -0.67 9.51
N SER A 159 -1.21 -0.48 8.61
CA SER A 159 -1.24 0.57 7.58
C SER A 159 -2.46 0.45 6.67
N CYS A 160 -2.85 -0.77 6.28
CA CYS A 160 -4.04 -1.01 5.47
C CYS A 160 -5.36 -0.79 6.23
N LEU A 161 -5.39 -1.09 7.52
CA LEU A 161 -6.58 -0.93 8.36
C LEU A 161 -6.79 0.53 8.76
N LEU A 162 -5.71 1.28 8.97
CA LEU A 162 -5.68 2.64 9.48
C LEU A 162 -4.85 3.57 8.57
N PRO A 163 -5.24 3.74 7.29
CA PRO A 163 -4.44 4.45 6.31
C PRO A 163 -4.29 5.96 6.61
N TYR A 164 -5.13 6.53 7.45
CA TYR A 164 -5.03 7.94 7.86
C TYR A 164 -3.92 8.19 8.90
N PHE A 165 -3.51 7.15 9.63
CA PHE A 165 -2.47 7.24 10.66
C PHE A 165 -1.12 6.73 10.15
N SER A 166 -1.09 6.13 8.96
CA SER A 166 0.12 5.63 8.33
C SER A 166 0.44 6.45 7.08
N ASN A 167 1.67 6.92 6.98
CA ASN A 167 2.19 7.54 5.75
C ASN A 167 2.60 6.49 4.70
N GLN A 168 2.28 5.21 4.93
CA GLN A 168 2.68 4.11 4.08
C GLN A 168 1.58 3.74 3.07
N ALA A 169 2.00 3.37 1.87
CA ALA A 169 1.13 2.78 0.87
C ALA A 169 0.59 1.42 1.32
N CYS A 170 -0.65 1.09 0.93
CA CYS A 170 -1.25 -0.23 1.12
C CYS A 170 -1.69 -0.84 -0.23
N PRO A 171 -1.06 -1.94 -0.72
CA PRO A 171 0.10 -2.59 -0.13
C PRO A 171 1.37 -1.74 -0.26
N SER A 172 2.31 -1.85 0.67
CA SER A 172 3.59 -1.17 0.58
C SER A 172 4.56 -1.88 -0.38
N TYR A 173 5.44 -1.09 -0.99
CA TYR A 173 6.50 -1.62 -1.86
C TYR A 173 7.35 -2.69 -1.16
N ARG A 174 7.72 -2.47 0.11
CA ARG A 174 8.49 -3.44 0.91
C ARG A 174 7.76 -4.72 1.14
N PHE A 175 6.49 -4.64 1.53
CA PHE A 175 5.68 -5.83 1.71
C PHE A 175 5.60 -6.64 0.42
N MET A 176 5.37 -5.98 -0.72
CA MET A 176 5.37 -6.65 -2.02
C MET A 176 6.72 -7.28 -2.37
N LYS A 177 7.84 -6.61 -2.08
CA LYS A 177 9.17 -7.12 -2.40
C LYS A 177 9.62 -8.23 -1.46
N GLU A 178 9.45 -8.07 -0.16
CA GLU A 178 10.07 -8.95 0.85
C GLU A 178 9.15 -10.08 1.32
N VAL A 179 7.84 -9.83 1.41
CA VAL A 179 6.86 -10.82 1.87
C VAL A 179 6.25 -11.56 0.67
N LEU A 180 5.79 -10.82 -0.34
CA LEU A 180 5.21 -11.41 -1.56
C LEU A 180 6.26 -11.84 -2.59
N ASN A 181 7.54 -11.50 -2.39
CA ASN A 181 8.63 -11.83 -3.30
C ASN A 181 8.37 -11.38 -4.76
N LYS A 182 7.77 -10.19 -4.93
CA LYS A 182 7.53 -9.60 -6.25
C LYS A 182 8.76 -8.81 -6.70
N GLY A 183 9.16 -9.01 -7.96
CA GLY A 183 10.15 -8.18 -8.63
C GLY A 183 9.63 -6.76 -8.89
N ASP A 184 10.54 -5.80 -9.02
CA ASP A 184 10.21 -4.38 -9.17
C ASP A 184 9.42 -4.12 -10.47
N ASP A 185 9.70 -4.90 -11.53
CA ASP A 185 8.97 -4.95 -12.80
C ASP A 185 7.49 -5.37 -12.62
N LYS A 186 7.25 -6.38 -11.79
CA LYS A 186 5.91 -6.87 -11.45
C LYS A 186 5.16 -5.88 -10.56
N ILE A 187 5.87 -5.18 -9.68
CA ILE A 187 5.27 -4.15 -8.84
C ILE A 187 4.85 -2.95 -9.71
N LEU A 188 5.74 -2.48 -10.58
CA LEU A 188 5.47 -1.36 -11.48
C LEU A 188 4.32 -1.67 -12.44
N SER A 189 4.36 -2.82 -13.12
CA SER A 189 3.28 -3.24 -14.02
C SER A 189 1.96 -3.53 -13.29
N GLY A 190 2.01 -3.99 -12.03
CA GLY A 190 0.81 -4.17 -11.20
C GLY A 190 0.20 -2.83 -10.75
N CYS A 191 1.03 -1.81 -10.60
CA CYS A 191 0.61 -0.48 -10.19
C CYS A 191 -0.17 0.26 -11.28
N THR A 192 0.17 0.06 -12.54
CA THR A 192 -0.50 0.67 -13.69
C THR A 192 -1.69 -0.13 -14.22
N LYS A 193 -1.95 -1.32 -13.65
CA LYS A 193 -3.08 -2.16 -14.07
C LYS A 193 -4.33 -1.95 -13.22
N THR A 194 -5.44 -1.88 -13.91
CA THR A 194 -6.79 -1.94 -13.36
C THR A 194 -7.40 -3.33 -13.60
N ASN A 195 -8.62 -3.56 -13.12
CA ASN A 195 -9.28 -4.84 -13.34
C ASN A 195 -9.80 -4.89 -14.79
N GLU A 196 -9.27 -5.81 -15.60
CA GLU A 196 -9.60 -5.99 -17.03
C GLU A 196 -11.11 -6.09 -17.30
N PHE A 197 -11.87 -6.72 -16.40
CA PHE A 197 -13.33 -6.80 -16.51
C PHE A 197 -13.94 -5.40 -16.49
N PHE A 198 -13.52 -4.53 -15.58
CA PHE A 198 -14.07 -3.18 -15.53
C PHE A 198 -13.60 -2.31 -16.69
N ASP A 199 -12.36 -2.48 -17.14
CA ASP A 199 -11.83 -1.75 -18.29
C ASP A 199 -12.58 -2.11 -19.57
N THR A 200 -12.99 -3.37 -19.72
CA THR A 200 -13.80 -3.83 -20.86
C THR A 200 -15.21 -3.24 -20.85
N TYR A 201 -15.87 -3.18 -19.69
CA TYR A 201 -17.27 -2.74 -19.58
C TYR A 201 -17.47 -1.23 -19.39
N PHE A 202 -16.49 -0.53 -18.80
CA PHE A 202 -16.60 0.89 -18.47
C PHE A 202 -15.47 1.75 -19.05
N GLY A 203 -14.38 1.14 -19.52
CA GLY A 203 -13.28 1.87 -20.17
C GLY A 203 -13.64 2.43 -21.55
N SER A 204 -14.74 1.97 -22.15
CA SER A 204 -15.27 2.54 -23.40
C SER A 204 -16.04 3.85 -23.22
N LEU A 205 -16.32 4.29 -21.99
CA LEU A 205 -17.09 5.50 -21.70
C LEU A 205 -16.22 6.76 -21.47
N ASN A 206 -14.91 6.59 -21.38
CA ASN A 206 -13.93 7.67 -21.21
C ASN A 206 -12.91 7.76 -22.37
N ARG A 207 -13.19 7.12 -23.52
CA ARG A 207 -12.47 7.35 -24.77
C ARG A 207 -13.29 8.25 -25.69
#